data_AF-A0A351A687-F1
#
_entry.id   AF-A0A351A687-F1
#
_cell.length_a   1.000
_cell.length_b   1.000
_cell.length_c   1.000
_cell.angle_alpha   90.00
_cell.angle_beta   90.00
_cell.angle_gamma   90.00
#
_symmetry.space_group_name_H-M   'P 1'
#
loop_
_entity.id
_entity.type
_entity.pdbx_description
1 polymer ?
#
loop_
_entity_poly.entity_id
_entity_poly.type
_entity_poly.pdbx_seq_one_letter_code
_entity_poly.pdbx_strand_id
1 'polypeptide(L)'
;MSHRILDAGDAALTIEFGNVIDPALLAAVNALDAAILRLQHGGGLPGVIESMPTFRSLTVFFDPLVTDRDTLLAALQPLIDAVEHCTPTDGRHWQLPVCYEGEAAP
;
A
#
# COMPACT_ATOMS: atom_id res chain seq x y z
N MET A 1 -0.32 -14.68 -6.15
CA MET A 1 -1.18 -13.84 -7.03
C MET A 1 -0.33 -13.43 -8.23
N SER A 2 -0.73 -12.51 -9.11
CA SER A 2 0.21 -11.93 -10.08
C SER A 2 0.15 -10.42 -9.94
N HIS A 3 1.26 -9.80 -9.54
CA HIS A 3 1.34 -8.35 -9.41
C HIS A 3 1.93 -7.69 -10.65
N ARG A 4 1.60 -6.41 -10.86
CA ARG A 4 2.16 -5.56 -11.91
C ARG A 4 2.82 -4.36 -11.25
N ILE A 5 3.99 -3.98 -11.76
CA ILE A 5 4.66 -2.74 -11.38
C ILE A 5 4.42 -1.72 -12.49
N LEU A 6 3.85 -0.57 -12.12
CA LEU A 6 3.55 0.52 -13.03
C LEU A 6 4.31 1.76 -12.59
N ASP A 7 4.92 2.47 -13.53
CA ASP A 7 5.56 3.75 -13.25
C ASP A 7 4.49 4.83 -13.15
N ALA A 8 4.52 5.62 -12.08
CA ALA A 8 3.59 6.72 -11.82
C ALA A 8 4.34 8.05 -11.95
N GLY A 9 4.90 8.30 -13.12
CA GLY A 9 5.87 9.36 -13.36
C GLY A 9 7.27 8.96 -12.93
N ASP A 10 8.15 9.95 -12.73
CA ASP A 10 9.59 9.71 -12.48
C ASP A 10 9.93 9.49 -10.99
N ALA A 11 9.00 9.81 -10.09
CA ALA A 11 9.21 9.83 -8.63
C ALA A 11 8.22 8.94 -7.86
N ALA A 12 7.52 8.04 -8.56
CA ALA A 12 6.61 7.10 -7.92
C ALA A 12 6.44 5.81 -8.74
N LEU A 13 6.17 4.72 -8.03
CA LEU A 13 5.81 3.43 -8.62
C LEU A 13 4.57 2.87 -7.93
N THR A 14 3.72 2.19 -8.69
CA THR A 14 2.51 1.54 -8.20
C THR A 14 2.63 0.03 -8.34
N ILE A 15 2.38 -0.68 -7.24
CA ILE A 15 2.28 -2.14 -7.17
C ILE A 15 0.80 -2.50 -7.22
N GLU A 16 0.36 -3.13 -8.31
CA GLU A 16 -1.02 -3.54 -8.56
C GLU A 16 -1.18 -5.05 -8.40
N PHE A 17 -2.05 -5.51 -7.48
CA PHE A 17 -2.24 -6.94 -7.18
C PHE A 17 -3.40 -7.59 -7.97
N GLY A 18 -4.27 -6.80 -8.58
CA GLY A 18 -5.42 -7.27 -9.35
C GLY A 18 -6.27 -6.12 -9.88
N ASN A 19 -7.37 -6.44 -10.57
CA ASN A 19 -8.26 -5.46 -11.20
C ASN A 19 -9.73 -5.52 -10.71
N VAL A 20 -9.95 -6.13 -9.54
CA VAL A 20 -11.26 -6.22 -8.88
C VAL A 20 -11.16 -5.67 -7.46
N ILE A 21 -12.29 -5.26 -6.88
CA ILE A 21 -12.36 -4.95 -5.45
C ILE A 21 -12.58 -6.28 -4.73
N ASP A 22 -11.57 -6.74 -4.01
CA ASP A 22 -11.57 -8.03 -3.31
C ASP A 22 -10.92 -7.84 -1.92
N PRO A 23 -11.56 -8.28 -0.82
CA PRO A 23 -10.99 -8.23 0.52
C PRO A 23 -9.59 -8.84 0.64
N ALA A 24 -9.27 -9.88 -0.13
CA ALA A 24 -7.94 -10.48 -0.15
C ALA A 24 -6.88 -9.54 -0.75
N LEU A 25 -7.23 -8.80 -1.80
CA LEU A 25 -6.34 -7.79 -2.40
C LEU A 25 -6.12 -6.62 -1.44
N LEU A 26 -7.18 -6.16 -0.78
CA LEU A 26 -7.08 -5.12 0.25
C LEU A 26 -6.19 -5.59 1.42
N ALA A 27 -6.31 -6.85 1.84
CA ALA A 27 -5.46 -7.42 2.88
C ALA A 27 -3.98 -7.44 2.48
N ALA A 28 -3.66 -7.85 1.24
CA ALA A 28 -2.30 -7.81 0.72
C ALA A 28 -1.74 -6.39 0.64
N VAL A 29 -2.54 -5.42 0.17
CA VAL A 29 -2.15 -4.00 0.12
C VAL A 29 -1.85 -3.45 1.52
N ASN A 30 -2.73 -3.68 2.49
CA ASN A 30 -2.53 -3.22 3.87
C ASN A 30 -1.32 -3.89 4.53
N ALA A 31 -1.08 -5.17 4.23
CA ALA A 31 0.08 -5.89 4.73
C ALA A 31 1.38 -5.31 4.13
N LEU A 32 1.37 -4.97 2.83
CA LEU A 32 2.51 -4.34 2.18
C LEU A 32 2.81 -2.96 2.76
N ASP A 33 1.78 -2.13 2.90
CA ASP A 33 1.89 -0.78 3.49
C ASP A 33 2.53 -0.85 4.88
N ALA A 34 2.02 -1.74 5.74
CA ALA A 34 2.57 -1.94 7.07
C ALA A 34 4.03 -2.47 7.04
N ALA A 35 4.41 -3.27 6.05
CA ALA A 35 5.77 -3.76 5.89
C ALA A 35 6.73 -2.67 5.41
N ILE A 36 6.31 -1.85 4.45
CA ILE A 36 7.04 -0.67 3.95
C ILE A 36 7.30 0.30 5.08
N LEU A 37 6.26 0.67 5.84
CA LEU A 37 6.39 1.56 6.99
C LEU A 37 7.41 1.02 8.01
N ARG A 38 7.36 -0.28 8.35
CA ARG A 38 8.35 -0.88 9.28
C ARG A 38 9.77 -0.78 8.74
N LEU A 39 9.98 -1.08 7.46
CA LEU A 39 11.30 -1.03 6.83
C LEU A 39 11.82 0.41 6.76
N GLN A 40 10.97 1.38 6.43
CA GLN A 40 11.30 2.81 6.40
C GLN A 40 11.68 3.32 7.79
N HIS A 41 10.92 2.99 8.84
CA HIS A 41 11.28 3.36 10.22
C HIS A 41 12.61 2.75 10.67
N GLY A 42 12.98 1.58 10.14
CA GLY A 42 14.27 0.95 10.36
C GLY A 42 15.42 1.53 9.52
N GLY A 43 15.16 2.53 8.66
CA GLY A 43 16.14 3.13 7.77
C GLY A 43 16.46 2.31 6.51
N GLY A 44 15.69 1.25 6.23
CA GLY A 44 15.92 0.33 5.11
C GLY A 44 15.39 0.84 3.75
N LEU A 45 14.76 2.01 3.72
CA LEU A 45 14.19 2.62 2.51
C LEU A 45 14.64 4.09 2.37
N PRO A 46 15.94 4.37 2.19
CA PRO A 46 16.42 5.73 1.95
C PRO A 46 15.73 6.32 0.70
N GLY A 47 15.27 7.56 0.81
CA GLY A 47 14.59 8.27 -0.28
C GLY A 47 13.10 7.97 -0.41
N VAL A 48 12.53 6.98 0.27
CA VAL A 48 11.07 6.81 0.29
C VAL A 48 10.43 7.93 1.11
N ILE A 49 9.47 8.61 0.50
CA ILE A 49 8.72 9.73 1.09
C ILE A 49 7.49 9.19 1.80
N GLU A 50 6.61 8.50 1.07
CA GLU A 50 5.38 7.92 1.61
C GLU A 50 4.88 6.72 0.78
N SER A 51 4.06 5.88 1.40
CA SER A 51 3.24 4.87 0.75
C SER A 51 1.76 5.22 0.82
N MET A 52 1.04 5.05 -0.29
CA MET A 52 -0.37 5.34 -0.42
C MET A 52 -1.13 4.07 -0.86
N PRO A 53 -1.75 3.35 0.08
CA PRO A 53 -2.55 2.18 -0.23
C PRO A 53 -3.91 2.54 -0.86
N THR A 54 -4.41 1.66 -1.72
CA THR A 54 -5.78 1.67 -2.27
C THR A 54 -6.45 0.30 -2.08
N PHE A 55 -7.61 0.04 -2.70
CA PHE A 55 -8.28 -1.26 -2.57
C PHE A 55 -7.49 -2.45 -3.13
N ARG A 56 -6.67 -2.23 -4.16
CA ARG A 56 -6.02 -3.32 -4.94
C ARG A 56 -4.61 -3.01 -5.40
N SER A 57 -4.10 -1.83 -5.06
CA SER A 57 -2.75 -1.39 -5.39
C SER A 57 -2.19 -0.48 -4.30
N LEU A 58 -0.88 -0.31 -4.29
CA LEU A 58 -0.18 0.61 -3.41
C LEU A 58 0.81 1.42 -4.25
N THR A 59 0.80 2.74 -4.07
CA THR A 59 1.78 3.64 -4.70
C THR A 59 2.85 4.02 -3.69
N VAL A 60 4.11 3.95 -4.08
CA VAL A 60 5.26 4.42 -3.29
C VAL A 60 5.82 5.66 -3.96
N PHE A 61 5.91 6.75 -3.21
CA PHE A 61 6.56 7.99 -3.63
C PHE A 61 7.98 8.04 -3.08
N PHE A 62 8.94 8.46 -3.90
CA PHE A 62 10.34 8.52 -3.52
C PHE A 62 11.04 9.75 -4.11
N ASP A 63 12.12 10.17 -3.47
CA ASP A 63 13.02 11.21 -3.97
C ASP A 63 14.01 10.61 -4.98
N PRO A 64 13.90 10.94 -6.28
CA PRO A 64 14.77 10.39 -7.32
C PRO A 64 16.24 10.86 -7.21
N LEU A 65 16.53 11.86 -6.35
CA LEU A 65 17.90 12.29 -6.07
C LEU A 65 18.59 11.42 -5.01
N VAL A 66 17.82 10.59 -4.27
CA VAL A 66 18.32 9.76 -3.17
C VAL A 66 18.26 8.27 -3.52
N THR A 67 17.23 7.83 -4.22
CA THR A 67 17.06 6.45 -4.68
C THR A 67 16.49 6.42 -6.09
N ASP A 68 16.53 5.27 -6.74
CA ASP A 68 15.92 5.05 -8.05
C ASP A 68 14.93 3.90 -8.02
N ARG A 69 14.18 3.76 -9.12
CA ARG A 69 13.15 2.76 -9.30
C ARG A 69 13.67 1.34 -9.06
N ASP A 70 14.82 1.00 -9.61
CA ASP A 70 15.32 -0.38 -9.59
C ASP A 70 15.83 -0.75 -8.19
N THR A 71 16.50 0.18 -7.52
CA THR A 71 16.94 0.06 -6.13
C THR A 71 15.74 -0.09 -5.19
N LEU A 72 14.73 0.76 -5.36
CA LEU A 72 13.50 0.68 -4.59
C LEU A 72 12.76 -0.64 -4.84
N LEU A 73 12.60 -1.05 -6.10
CA LEU A 73 11.91 -2.30 -6.43
C LEU A 73 12.65 -3.51 -5.87
N ALA A 74 13.98 -3.54 -5.93
CA ALA A 74 14.77 -4.61 -5.32
C ALA A 74 14.58 -4.70 -3.79
N ALA A 75 14.46 -3.56 -3.11
CA ALA A 75 14.17 -3.52 -1.67
C ALA A 75 12.72 -3.95 -1.34
N LEU A 76 11.77 -3.66 -2.23
CA LEU A 76 10.35 -3.97 -2.03
C LEU A 76 9.98 -5.40 -2.44
N GLN A 77 10.69 -6.01 -3.39
CA GLN A 77 10.36 -7.35 -3.92
C GLN A 77 10.16 -8.41 -2.83
N PRO A 78 11.04 -8.53 -1.81
CA PRO A 78 10.84 -9.51 -0.74
C PRO A 78 9.56 -9.26 0.07
N LEU A 79 9.15 -7.99 0.22
CA LEU A 79 7.91 -7.64 0.91
C LEU A 79 6.69 -7.98 0.05
N ILE A 80 6.76 -7.72 -1.26
CA ILE A 80 5.71 -8.04 -2.23
C ILE A 80 5.46 -9.56 -2.25
N ASP A 81 6.53 -10.35 -2.32
CA ASP A 81 6.44 -11.81 -2.34
C ASP A 81 5.84 -12.38 -1.04
N ALA A 82 6.17 -11.75 0.11
CA ALA A 82 5.66 -12.17 1.41
C ALA A 82 4.15 -11.92 1.56
N VAL A 83 3.60 -10.86 0.96
CA VAL A 83 2.19 -10.48 1.13
C VAL A 83 1.24 -11.15 0.15
N GLU A 84 1.73 -11.76 -0.93
CA GLU A 84 0.88 -12.46 -1.91
C GLU A 84 0.03 -13.60 -1.32
N HIS A 85 0.39 -14.07 -0.12
CA HIS A 85 -0.28 -15.16 0.59
C HIS A 85 -0.98 -14.67 1.88
N CYS A 86 -1.09 -13.35 2.09
CA CYS A 86 -1.76 -12.81 3.27
C CYS A 86 -3.26 -13.07 3.24
N THR A 87 -3.78 -13.57 4.35
CA THR A 87 -5.23 -13.67 4.59
C THR A 87 -5.73 -12.40 5.27
N PRO A 88 -7.00 -12.00 5.03
CA PRO A 88 -7.64 -10.91 5.78
C PRO A 88 -7.52 -11.15 7.28
N THR A 89 -7.08 -10.14 8.02
CA THR A 89 -7.01 -10.17 9.48
C THR A 89 -8.23 -9.48 10.08
N ASP A 90 -8.70 -9.94 11.22
CA ASP A 90 -9.73 -9.24 11.98
C ASP A 90 -9.22 -7.85 12.41
N GLY A 91 -9.91 -6.82 11.92
CA GLY A 91 -9.59 -5.43 12.21
C GLY A 91 -10.17 -4.97 13.56
N ARG A 92 -9.89 -3.71 13.90
CA ARG A 92 -10.57 -3.06 15.03
C ARG A 92 -12.00 -2.72 14.62
N HIS A 93 -12.98 -3.18 15.39
CA HIS A 93 -14.37 -2.75 15.24
C HIS A 93 -14.58 -1.39 15.93
N TRP A 94 -14.91 -0.39 15.12
CA TRP A 94 -15.27 0.95 15.59
C TRP A 94 -16.78 1.14 15.53
N GLN A 95 -17.37 1.66 16.59
CA GLN A 95 -18.77 2.09 16.62
C GLN A 95 -18.82 3.61 16.47
N LEU A 96 -19.29 4.08 15.31
CA LEU A 96 -19.46 5.51 15.05
C LEU A 96 -20.95 5.85 15.13
N PRO A 97 -21.39 6.71 16.07
CA PRO A 97 -22.78 7.16 16.11
C PRO A 97 -23.08 8.05 14.91
N VAL A 98 -24.20 7.82 14.25
CA VAL A 98 -24.63 8.60 13.08
C VAL A 98 -26.11 8.98 13.24
N CYS A 99 -26.45 10.24 12.93
CA CYS A 99 -27.82 10.71 12.81
C CYS A 99 -28.16 10.84 11.32
N TYR A 100 -29.20 10.15 10.86
CA TYR A 100 -29.66 10.17 9.47
C TYR A 100 -30.95 10.99 9.30
N GLU A 101 -31.18 12.00 10.17
CA GLU A 101 -32.42 12.76 10.21
C GLU A 101 -32.21 14.26 9.92
N GLY A 102 -33.24 14.89 9.32
CA GLY A 102 -33.37 16.34 9.23
C GLY A 102 -32.19 17.05 8.55
N GLU A 103 -31.81 18.22 9.08
CA GLU A 103 -30.68 19.02 8.57
C GLU A 103 -29.33 18.28 8.64
N ALA A 104 -29.22 17.21 9.44
CA ALA A 104 -27.99 16.42 9.54
C ALA A 104 -27.82 15.43 8.36
N ALA A 105 -28.88 15.13 7.61
CA ALA A 105 -28.86 14.30 6.40
C ALA A 105 -29.85 14.83 5.32
N PRO A 106 -29.57 16.01 4.73
CA PRO A 106 -30.45 16.67 3.76
C PRO A 106 -30.42 16.06 2.35
#